data_AF-A0A356K2C3-F1
#
_entry.id   AF-A0A356K2C3-F1
#
_cell.length_a   1.000
_cell.length_b   1.000
_cell.length_c   1.000
_cell.angle_alpha   90.00
_cell.angle_beta   90.00
_cell.angle_gamma   90.00
#
_symmetry.space_group_name_H-M   'P 1'
#
loop_
_entity.id
_entity.type
_entity.pdbx_description
1 polymer ?
#
loop_
_entity_poly.entity_id
_entity_poly.type
_entity_poly.pdbx_seq_one_letter_code
_entity_poly.pdbx_strand_id
1 'polypeptide(L)'
;MKLKDYFFDNFMGIDESTVLAAVEELTDVQKNLVYYTWGVDNKFRNPNSKQAKDIISQIYKKLYKKNLFNEFNAPKETVIKLIDTLKEKELVNLFTEYSYKDNELKSGVVTKEIRQKNLYIIKKVQTAIKEGKVSTRKVDYSSVYKGFFNQFDRPKEEVLRVVYSLDEESIKTLKKKFGENFDKLYKVDNKVNDEINVRICRLIRRKFALLENGEFVKITDYVNLDLDTIKERMSLLSTKEQERIYSLFGENLDKEVAVNFEQKNSLLRKKSIERLKSGKLKLVHTNFKPLFLILSKNKFDDETMDEFKLRVLKAIDSLQEKDKDILIKKYGENFDLTTTKNIMTTQENEYITRFVITKLSWSLKDREIKKYKSLFERVNAEEKYLLLEFIDTLSNEDKMLLQKKYGVDYSNTSELHTFSSEDNHRIKVMLEKAVLYFNRKSKEKYVGVRINSLRDMRNIARSKEYKELLSYFSENESLAVLTYLARKLVSTEEITKVTGVSIERLHELVSEYNNLGRNINVLKRNI
;
A
#
# COMPACT_ATOMS: atom_id res chain seq x y z
N MET A 1 45.96 5.18 62.39
CA MET A 1 47.39 5.43 62.68
C MET A 1 47.90 6.49 61.73
N LYS A 2 48.75 7.42 62.16
CA LYS A 2 49.35 8.42 61.26
C LYS A 2 50.58 7.82 60.55
N LEU A 3 50.79 8.15 59.29
CA LEU A 3 51.98 7.79 58.51
C LEU A 3 52.98 8.94 58.51
N LYS A 4 54.27 8.63 58.37
CA LYS A 4 55.35 9.62 58.29
C LYS A 4 55.34 10.30 56.91
N ASP A 5 55.68 11.60 56.86
CA ASP A 5 55.63 12.43 55.65
C ASP A 5 56.38 11.82 54.45
N TYR A 6 57.56 11.21 54.70
CA TYR A 6 58.35 10.57 53.63
C TYR A 6 57.65 9.38 52.94
N PHE A 7 56.56 8.84 53.51
CA PHE A 7 55.72 7.88 52.80
C PHE A 7 55.02 8.54 51.63
N PHE A 8 54.47 9.73 51.84
CA PHE A 8 53.74 10.50 50.82
C PHE A 8 54.67 11.03 49.73
N ASP A 9 55.95 11.26 50.03
CA ASP A 9 56.98 11.60 49.04
C ASP A 9 57.13 10.56 47.90
N ASN A 10 56.66 9.32 48.11
CA ASN A 10 56.64 8.29 47.06
C ASN A 10 55.55 8.52 45.99
N PHE A 11 54.62 9.45 46.21
CA PHE A 11 53.44 9.68 45.37
C PHE A 11 53.36 11.15 44.95
N MET A 12 53.93 11.46 43.79
CA MET A 12 53.99 12.83 43.27
C MET A 12 52.65 13.35 42.74
N GLY A 13 52.26 14.56 43.17
CA GLY A 13 51.15 15.31 42.57
C GLY A 13 49.76 14.85 43.01
N ILE A 14 49.67 14.17 44.16
CA ILE A 14 48.42 13.71 44.79
C ILE A 14 48.38 14.22 46.22
N ASP A 15 47.20 14.61 46.69
CA ASP A 15 46.98 14.96 48.09
C ASP A 15 47.04 13.74 49.01
N GLU A 16 47.48 13.95 50.26
CA GLU A 16 47.62 12.85 51.23
C GLU A 16 46.33 12.06 51.44
N SER A 17 45.16 12.70 51.33
CA SER A 17 43.86 12.04 51.55
C SER A 17 43.55 11.00 50.47
N THR A 18 43.89 11.29 49.21
CA THR A 18 43.75 10.35 48.09
C THR A 18 44.73 9.17 48.22
N VAL A 19 45.96 9.42 48.69
CA VAL A 19 46.92 8.34 48.97
C VAL A 19 46.41 7.44 50.10
N LEU A 20 45.87 8.02 51.16
CA LEU A 20 45.27 7.26 52.28
C LEU A 20 44.06 6.43 51.84
N ALA A 21 43.20 6.97 50.97
CA ALA A 21 42.09 6.20 50.40
C ALA A 21 42.58 4.95 49.65
N ALA A 22 43.65 5.08 48.86
CA ALA A 22 44.24 3.94 48.15
C ALA A 22 44.88 2.91 49.10
N VAL A 23 45.44 3.36 50.24
CA VAL A 23 45.93 2.49 51.32
C VAL A 23 44.78 1.74 51.98
N GLU A 24 43.64 2.38 52.22
CA GLU A 24 42.47 1.76 52.83
C GLU A 24 41.80 0.70 51.95
N GLU A 25 42.10 0.67 50.66
CA GLU A 25 41.67 -0.41 49.77
C GLU A 25 42.68 -1.59 49.67
N LEU A 26 43.77 -1.58 50.44
CA LEU A 26 44.68 -2.72 50.54
C LEU A 26 44.10 -3.82 51.44
N THR A 27 44.66 -5.02 51.41
CA THR A 27 44.27 -6.07 52.36
C THR A 27 44.73 -5.75 53.78
N ASP A 28 44.08 -6.30 54.80
CA ASP A 28 44.45 -6.00 56.21
C ASP A 28 45.92 -6.29 56.50
N VAL A 29 46.47 -7.37 55.93
CA VAL A 29 47.89 -7.72 56.03
C VAL A 29 48.79 -6.63 55.42
N GLN A 30 48.40 -6.08 54.27
CA GLN A 30 49.14 -5.04 53.58
C GLN A 30 49.02 -3.68 54.29
N LYS A 31 47.83 -3.33 54.79
CA LYS A 31 47.63 -2.13 55.61
C LYS A 31 48.48 -2.20 56.87
N ASN A 32 48.45 -3.33 57.57
CA ASN A 32 49.28 -3.56 58.74
C ASN A 32 50.76 -3.39 58.39
N LEU A 33 51.23 -3.91 57.24
CA LEU A 33 52.60 -3.72 56.80
C LEU A 33 52.94 -2.25 56.46
N VAL A 34 52.00 -1.49 55.88
CA VAL A 34 52.15 -0.04 55.65
C VAL A 34 52.33 0.70 56.97
N TYR A 35 51.39 0.54 57.90
CA TYR A 35 51.45 1.20 59.21
C TYR A 35 52.63 0.72 60.05
N TYR A 36 53.04 -0.53 59.88
CA TYR A 36 54.22 -1.09 60.54
C TYR A 36 55.53 -0.50 60.02
N THR A 37 55.63 -0.22 58.73
CA THR A 37 56.86 0.26 58.09
C THR A 37 56.97 1.79 58.11
N TRP A 38 55.85 2.50 57.95
CA TRP A 38 55.78 3.96 57.82
C TRP A 38 54.92 4.66 58.88
N GLY A 39 54.41 3.95 59.90
CA GLY A 39 53.66 4.57 60.99
C GLY A 39 54.53 5.46 61.88
N VAL A 40 53.98 6.61 62.30
CA VAL A 40 54.67 7.61 63.13
C VAL A 40 55.18 7.00 64.45
N ASP A 41 54.41 6.08 65.04
CA ASP A 41 54.68 5.47 66.34
C ASP A 41 55.60 4.22 66.28
N ASN A 42 56.00 3.78 65.09
CA ASN A 42 56.80 2.55 64.91
C ASN A 42 58.31 2.83 64.74
N LYS A 43 59.14 2.03 65.45
CA LYS A 43 60.62 2.08 65.36
C LYS A 43 61.07 1.67 63.95
N PHE A 44 61.92 2.52 63.34
CA PHE A 44 62.41 2.42 61.96
C PHE A 44 62.69 0.98 61.50
N ARG A 45 61.91 0.49 60.53
CA ARG A 45 62.22 -0.71 59.75
C ARG A 45 62.45 -0.35 58.29
N ASN A 46 63.31 -1.14 57.64
CA ASN A 46 63.87 -0.85 56.32
C ASN A 46 62.77 -0.63 55.25
N PRO A 47 62.50 0.64 54.84
CA PRO A 47 61.51 0.94 53.80
C PRO A 47 61.97 0.45 52.42
N ASN A 48 63.23 0.03 52.27
CA ASN A 48 63.78 -0.55 51.06
C ASN A 48 63.61 -2.06 50.96
N SER A 49 62.90 -2.70 51.91
CA SER A 49 62.59 -4.13 51.81
C SER A 49 61.76 -4.43 50.55
N LYS A 50 61.90 -5.66 50.02
CA LYS A 50 61.14 -6.09 48.84
C LYS A 50 59.63 -5.93 49.05
N GLN A 51 59.13 -6.35 50.22
CA GLN A 51 57.71 -6.26 50.58
C GLN A 51 57.21 -4.80 50.67
N ALA A 52 58.03 -3.89 51.20
CA ALA A 52 57.72 -2.47 51.24
C ALA A 52 57.64 -1.87 49.83
N LYS A 53 58.62 -2.17 48.97
CA LYS A 53 58.63 -1.74 47.56
C LYS A 53 57.43 -2.30 46.79
N ASP A 54 57.05 -3.55 47.04
CA ASP A 54 55.90 -4.19 46.42
C ASP A 54 54.58 -3.49 46.80
N ILE A 55 54.44 -3.06 48.06
CA ILE A 55 53.28 -2.29 48.52
C ILE A 55 53.22 -0.91 47.87
N ILE A 56 54.32 -0.17 47.86
CA ILE A 56 54.40 1.13 47.17
C ILE A 56 54.03 0.95 45.70
N SER A 57 54.53 -0.08 45.02
CA SER A 57 54.17 -0.40 43.64
C SER A 57 52.69 -0.71 43.45
N GLN A 58 52.04 -1.38 44.41
CA GLN A 58 50.61 -1.67 44.35
C GLN A 58 49.76 -0.41 44.49
N ILE A 59 50.09 0.45 45.44
CA ILE A 59 49.42 1.75 45.62
C ILE A 59 49.63 2.60 44.36
N TYR A 60 50.86 2.63 43.85
CA TYR A 60 51.21 3.35 42.62
C TYR A 60 50.40 2.84 41.40
N LYS A 61 50.25 1.53 41.24
CA LYS A 61 49.39 0.92 40.19
C LYS A 61 47.91 1.24 40.34
N LYS A 62 47.43 1.62 41.52
CA LYS A 62 46.03 2.05 41.71
C LYS A 62 45.86 3.50 41.29
N LEU A 63 46.76 4.37 41.74
CA LEU A 63 46.66 5.82 41.58
C LEU A 63 47.01 6.29 40.16
N TYR A 64 48.08 5.74 39.58
CA TYR A 64 48.64 6.25 38.33
C TYR A 64 48.37 5.35 37.13
N LYS A 65 48.25 5.97 35.96
CA LYS A 65 48.32 5.30 34.67
C LYS A 65 49.72 4.74 34.46
N LYS A 66 49.83 3.64 33.71
CA LYS A 66 51.12 3.06 33.33
C LYS A 66 51.78 3.94 32.27
N ASN A 67 53.09 4.14 32.37
CA ASN A 67 53.81 4.76 31.27
C ASN A 67 53.83 3.83 30.06
N LEU A 68 53.23 4.29 28.98
CA LEU A 68 53.05 3.55 27.73
C LEU A 68 54.40 3.17 27.10
N PHE A 69 55.43 4.00 27.25
CA PHE A 69 56.75 3.74 26.68
C PHE A 69 57.45 2.55 27.33
N ASN A 70 57.14 2.23 28.59
CA ASN A 70 57.74 1.09 29.29
C ASN A 70 57.27 -0.27 28.75
N GLU A 71 56.17 -0.29 27.96
CA GLU A 71 55.66 -1.51 27.32
C GLU A 71 56.38 -1.84 26.00
N PHE A 72 57.26 -0.95 25.52
CA PHE A 72 57.91 -1.07 24.21
C PHE A 72 59.42 -0.88 24.30
N ASN A 73 60.18 -1.76 23.64
CA ASN A 73 61.62 -1.60 23.47
C ASN A 73 61.92 -0.79 22.19
N ALA A 74 61.48 0.47 22.13
CA ALA A 74 61.64 1.34 20.96
C ALA A 74 61.73 2.83 21.36
N PRO A 75 62.30 3.71 20.50
CA PRO A 75 62.34 5.15 20.76
C PRO A 75 60.94 5.73 20.97
N LYS A 76 60.78 6.67 21.91
CA LYS A 76 59.49 7.29 22.25
C LYS A 76 58.75 7.82 21.03
N GLU A 77 59.46 8.46 20.10
CA GLU A 77 58.90 9.00 18.86
C GLU A 77 58.28 7.92 17.95
N THR A 78 58.90 6.74 17.91
CA THR A 78 58.40 5.59 17.14
C THR A 78 57.10 5.06 17.73
N VAL A 79 57.05 4.95 19.05
CA VAL A 79 55.85 4.52 19.77
C VAL A 79 54.72 5.52 19.55
N ILE A 80 54.98 6.83 19.69
CA ILE A 80 53.97 7.88 19.44
C ILE A 80 53.39 7.74 18.04
N LYS A 81 54.25 7.69 17.00
CA LYS A 81 53.80 7.55 15.61
C LYS A 81 52.91 6.34 15.38
N LEU A 82 53.21 5.20 16.00
CA LEU A 82 52.40 3.99 15.86
C LEU A 82 51.08 4.11 16.62
N ILE A 83 51.09 4.68 17.82
CA ILE A 83 49.88 4.88 18.62
C ILE A 83 48.94 5.86 17.91
N ASP A 84 49.45 6.93 17.30
CA ASP A 84 48.65 7.91 16.56
C ASP A 84 47.93 7.31 15.32
N THR A 85 48.32 6.12 14.86
CA THR A 85 47.59 5.39 13.80
C THR A 85 46.38 4.60 14.29
N LEU A 86 46.18 4.49 15.60
CA LEU A 86 45.05 3.78 16.19
C LEU A 86 43.75 4.57 15.99
N LYS A 87 42.62 3.86 15.97
CA LYS A 87 41.30 4.52 15.87
C LYS A 87 41.00 5.30 17.14
N GLU A 88 40.20 6.37 17.04
CA GLU A 88 39.83 7.23 18.17
C GLU A 88 39.28 6.44 19.38
N LYS A 89 38.40 5.46 19.15
CA LYS A 89 37.87 4.59 20.21
C LYS A 89 38.93 3.68 20.85
N GLU A 90 39.95 3.26 20.09
CA GLU A 90 41.08 2.49 20.61
C GLU A 90 42.01 3.38 21.46
N LEU A 91 42.25 4.62 21.02
CA LEU A 91 43.01 5.62 21.76
C LEU A 91 42.35 5.96 23.11
N VAL A 92 41.04 6.22 23.10
CA VAL A 92 40.29 6.50 24.32
C VAL A 92 40.42 5.34 25.32
N ASN A 93 40.23 4.09 24.87
CA ASN A 93 40.39 2.93 25.74
C ASN A 93 41.83 2.79 26.27
N LEU A 94 42.83 2.99 25.42
CA LEU A 94 44.24 2.88 25.81
C LEU A 94 44.60 3.91 26.89
N PHE A 95 44.20 5.17 26.71
CA PHE A 95 44.53 6.26 27.64
C PHE A 95 43.71 6.26 28.94
N THR A 96 42.77 5.32 29.11
CA THR A 96 42.18 5.07 30.44
C THR A 96 43.14 4.33 31.37
N GLU A 97 44.07 3.53 30.84
CA GLU A 97 45.03 2.74 31.64
C GLU A 97 46.48 3.23 31.48
N TYR A 98 46.84 3.77 30.32
CA TYR A 98 48.19 4.18 29.96
C TYR A 98 48.32 5.68 29.75
N SER A 99 49.53 6.22 29.86
CA SER A 99 49.86 7.61 29.57
C SER A 99 51.25 7.72 28.92
N TYR A 100 51.47 8.80 28.16
CA TYR A 100 52.80 9.20 27.71
C TYR A 100 53.65 9.85 28.82
N LYS A 101 53.02 10.35 29.88
CA LYS A 101 53.69 11.00 31.01
C LYS A 101 53.80 10.02 32.17
N ASP A 102 54.91 10.11 32.90
CA ASP A 102 55.03 9.48 34.21
C ASP A 102 54.10 10.17 35.21
N ASN A 103 53.60 9.40 36.19
CA ASN A 103 52.74 9.90 37.28
C ASN A 103 51.43 10.57 36.83
N GLU A 104 50.85 10.24 35.66
CA GLU A 104 49.51 10.72 35.30
C GLU A 104 48.42 9.96 36.08
N LEU A 105 47.47 10.69 36.67
CA LEU A 105 46.39 10.12 37.46
C LEU A 105 45.38 9.35 36.60
N LYS A 106 44.84 8.26 37.16
CA LYS A 106 43.71 7.59 36.54
C LYS A 106 42.44 8.42 36.67
N SER A 107 41.78 8.66 35.54
CA SER A 107 40.54 9.43 35.45
C SER A 107 39.28 8.56 35.47
N GLY A 108 39.39 7.22 35.54
CA GLY A 108 38.24 6.32 35.50
C GLY A 108 38.56 4.86 35.84
N VAL A 109 37.51 4.05 36.03
CA VAL A 109 37.63 2.62 36.37
C VAL A 109 38.06 1.80 35.16
N VAL A 110 39.23 1.18 35.23
CA VAL A 110 39.73 0.27 34.20
C VAL A 110 39.09 -1.11 34.36
N THR A 111 38.03 -1.39 33.60
CA THR A 111 37.31 -2.67 33.60
C THR A 111 38.14 -3.82 33.01
N LYS A 112 37.77 -5.07 33.31
CA LYS A 112 38.44 -6.27 32.75
C LYS A 112 38.44 -6.26 31.21
N GLU A 113 37.35 -5.80 30.60
CA GLU A 113 37.21 -5.71 29.14
C GLU A 113 38.17 -4.68 28.54
N ILE A 114 38.31 -3.51 29.17
CA ILE A 114 39.28 -2.48 28.74
C ILE A 114 40.71 -3.03 28.83
N ARG A 115 41.06 -3.73 29.92
CA ARG A 115 42.39 -4.35 30.06
C ARG A 115 42.70 -5.35 28.95
N GLN A 116 41.74 -6.21 28.61
CA GLN A 116 41.92 -7.18 27.52
C GLN A 116 42.12 -6.50 26.17
N LYS A 117 41.34 -5.45 25.87
CA LYS A 117 41.51 -4.65 24.65
C LYS A 117 42.86 -3.94 24.61
N ASN A 118 43.29 -3.36 25.73
CA ASN A 118 44.58 -2.71 25.83
C ASN A 118 45.74 -3.70 25.64
N LEU A 119 45.67 -4.89 26.23
CA LEU A 119 46.67 -5.95 26.01
C LEU A 119 46.79 -6.32 24.53
N TYR A 120 45.66 -6.39 23.80
CA TYR A 120 45.67 -6.63 22.36
C TYR A 120 46.31 -5.47 21.59
N ILE A 121 46.00 -4.22 21.95
CA ILE A 121 46.59 -3.03 21.33
C ILE A 121 48.10 -3.00 21.55
N ILE A 122 48.58 -3.23 22.78
CA ILE A 122 50.02 -3.27 23.10
C ILE A 122 50.71 -4.36 22.27
N LYS A 123 50.16 -5.58 22.20
CA LYS A 123 50.72 -6.65 21.36
C LYS A 123 50.77 -6.27 19.89
N LYS A 124 49.72 -5.66 19.35
CA LYS A 124 49.66 -5.20 17.96
C LYS A 124 50.76 -4.18 17.66
N VAL A 125 51.01 -3.23 18.56
CA VAL A 125 52.07 -2.22 18.41
C VAL A 125 53.45 -2.85 18.56
N GLN A 126 53.65 -3.78 19.51
CA GLN A 126 54.89 -4.54 19.64
C GLN A 126 55.22 -5.32 18.37
N THR A 127 54.23 -5.97 17.75
CA THR A 127 54.40 -6.66 16.47
C THR A 127 54.78 -5.68 15.36
N ALA A 128 54.14 -4.52 15.27
CA ALA A 128 54.47 -3.50 14.27
C ALA A 128 55.90 -2.96 14.43
N ILE A 129 56.38 -2.80 15.66
CA ILE A 129 57.77 -2.43 15.97
C ILE A 129 58.73 -3.54 15.50
N LYS A 130 58.46 -4.81 15.84
CA LYS A 130 59.28 -5.95 15.43
C LYS A 130 59.36 -6.11 13.90
N GLU A 131 58.25 -5.87 13.20
CA GLU A 131 58.16 -5.98 11.75
C GLU A 131 58.71 -4.74 11.01
N GLY A 132 59.23 -3.74 11.72
CA GLY A 132 59.80 -2.54 11.11
C GLY A 132 58.77 -1.66 10.40
N LYS A 133 57.47 -1.81 10.71
CA LYS A 133 56.36 -1.07 10.07
C LYS A 133 56.19 0.36 10.60
N VAL A 134 57.30 1.01 10.95
CA VAL A 134 57.31 2.40 11.42
C VAL A 134 57.39 3.31 10.21
N SER A 135 56.25 3.78 9.71
CA SER A 135 56.24 4.79 8.66
C SER A 135 56.89 6.08 9.21
N THR A 136 58.09 6.39 8.74
CA THR A 136 58.84 7.60 9.13
C THR A 136 58.33 8.87 8.46
N ARG A 137 57.30 8.81 7.62
CA ARG A 137 56.76 10.00 6.97
C ARG A 137 56.02 10.85 8.00
N LYS A 138 56.57 12.05 8.28
CA LYS A 138 55.79 13.19 8.79
C LYS A 138 54.51 13.23 7.96
N VAL A 139 53.37 13.07 8.62
CA VAL A 139 52.04 13.22 8.03
C VAL A 139 51.87 14.72 7.75
N ASP A 140 52.44 15.16 6.64
CA ASP A 140 52.11 16.44 6.04
C ASP A 140 50.66 16.30 5.57
N TYR A 141 49.72 16.93 6.26
CA TYR A 141 48.28 16.80 6.00
C TYR A 141 47.89 17.31 4.60
N SER A 142 48.81 17.96 3.87
CA SER A 142 48.66 18.29 2.44
C SER A 142 48.94 17.10 1.50
N SER A 143 49.75 16.12 1.94
CA SER A 143 50.15 14.93 1.17
C SER A 143 49.32 13.67 1.46
N VAL A 144 48.48 13.70 2.50
CA VAL A 144 47.77 12.53 3.03
C VAL A 144 46.41 12.33 2.36
N TYR A 145 45.78 13.42 1.93
CA TYR A 145 44.57 13.32 1.13
C TYR A 145 44.97 13.17 -0.33
N LYS A 146 44.94 11.93 -0.82
CA LYS A 146 44.89 11.67 -2.27
C LYS A 146 43.76 12.53 -2.85
N GLY A 147 44.10 13.44 -3.78
CA GLY A 147 43.12 14.15 -4.59
C GLY A 147 42.09 13.16 -5.15
N PHE A 148 40.85 13.60 -5.37
CA PHE A 148 39.72 12.69 -5.64
C PHE A 148 40.04 11.65 -6.72
N PHE A 149 40.61 12.08 -7.85
CA PHE A 149 41.02 11.20 -8.95
C PHE A 149 42.12 10.21 -8.55
N ASN A 150 43.08 10.62 -7.73
CA ASN A 150 44.19 9.77 -7.26
C ASN A 150 43.74 8.64 -6.33
N GLN A 151 42.46 8.62 -5.91
CA GLN A 151 41.89 7.53 -5.12
C GLN A 151 41.50 6.32 -5.96
N PHE A 152 41.47 6.47 -7.28
CA PHE A 152 41.09 5.44 -8.24
C PHE A 152 42.24 5.25 -9.21
N ASP A 153 42.65 4.00 -9.45
CA ASP A 153 43.74 3.66 -10.36
C ASP A 153 43.22 3.62 -11.82
N ARG A 154 42.69 4.77 -12.28
CA ARG A 154 41.97 4.96 -13.55
C ARG A 154 42.16 6.39 -14.11
N PRO A 155 42.04 6.60 -15.43
CA PRO A 155 42.07 7.92 -16.05
C PRO A 155 40.98 8.86 -15.51
N LYS A 156 41.26 10.16 -15.49
CA LYS A 156 40.34 11.18 -14.94
C LYS A 156 38.98 11.15 -15.63
N GLU A 157 38.99 11.01 -16.96
CA GLU A 157 37.78 10.98 -17.79
C GLU A 157 36.88 9.80 -17.41
N GLU A 158 37.47 8.63 -17.18
CA GLU A 158 36.73 7.42 -16.77
C GLU A 158 36.14 7.58 -15.36
N VAL A 159 36.91 8.17 -14.43
CA VAL A 159 36.43 8.49 -13.09
C VAL A 159 35.25 9.45 -13.14
N LEU A 160 35.33 10.51 -13.94
CA LEU A 160 34.23 11.45 -14.13
C LEU A 160 32.98 10.77 -14.67
N ARG A 161 33.10 9.91 -15.68
CA ARG A 161 31.96 9.14 -16.22
C ARG A 161 31.31 8.26 -15.15
N VAL A 162 32.09 7.56 -14.33
CA VAL A 162 31.53 6.78 -13.21
C VAL A 162 30.84 7.68 -12.19
N VAL A 163 31.42 8.82 -11.84
CA VAL A 163 30.83 9.75 -10.87
C VAL A 163 29.50 10.32 -11.36
N TYR A 164 29.43 10.74 -12.62
CA TYR A 164 28.19 11.29 -13.19
C TYR A 164 27.08 10.25 -13.37
N SER A 165 27.43 8.95 -13.40
CA SER A 165 26.46 7.86 -13.34
C SER A 165 25.86 7.61 -11.94
N LEU A 166 26.31 8.31 -10.89
CA LEU A 166 25.75 8.20 -9.54
C LEU A 166 24.46 9.02 -9.37
N ASP A 167 23.76 8.77 -8.27
CA ASP A 167 22.63 9.59 -7.84
C ASP A 167 23.07 11.02 -7.49
N GLU A 168 22.15 11.98 -7.61
CA GLU A 168 22.45 13.40 -7.45
C GLU A 168 22.89 13.76 -6.03
N GLU A 169 22.38 13.06 -5.03
CA GLU A 169 22.73 13.26 -3.62
C GLU A 169 24.20 12.87 -3.36
N SER A 170 24.64 11.74 -3.90
CA SER A 170 26.04 11.29 -3.85
C SER A 170 26.97 12.29 -4.55
N ILE A 171 26.61 12.79 -5.73
CA ILE A 171 27.40 13.78 -6.46
C ILE A 171 27.49 15.09 -5.66
N LYS A 172 26.38 15.58 -5.12
CA LYS A 172 26.34 16.78 -4.27
C LYS A 172 27.21 16.62 -3.04
N THR A 173 27.22 15.43 -2.43
CA THR A 173 28.04 15.11 -1.25
C THR A 173 29.52 15.09 -1.60
N LEU A 174 29.91 14.53 -2.75
CA LEU A 174 31.29 14.61 -3.24
C LEU A 174 31.74 16.06 -3.49
N LYS A 175 30.89 16.88 -4.13
CA LYS A 175 31.18 18.29 -4.42
C LYS A 175 31.42 19.12 -3.15
N LYS A 176 30.76 18.80 -2.03
CA LYS A 176 31.04 19.45 -0.73
C LYS A 176 32.51 19.31 -0.30
N LYS A 177 33.13 18.16 -0.57
CA LYS A 177 34.52 17.89 -0.18
C LYS A 177 35.51 18.22 -1.29
N PHE A 178 35.17 17.98 -2.55
CA PHE A 178 36.13 18.10 -3.66
C PHE A 178 35.87 19.27 -4.62
N GLY A 179 34.84 20.06 -4.37
CA GLY A 179 34.41 21.16 -5.24
C GLY A 179 33.68 20.68 -6.49
N GLU A 180 33.17 21.63 -7.27
CA GLU A 180 32.34 21.37 -8.47
C GLU A 180 33.04 20.47 -9.50
N ASN A 181 34.35 20.65 -9.68
CA ASN A 181 35.17 19.92 -10.65
C ASN A 181 35.98 18.76 -10.01
N PHE A 182 35.77 18.48 -8.73
CA PHE A 182 36.50 17.46 -7.96
C PHE A 182 38.04 17.63 -7.84
N ASP A 183 38.56 18.80 -8.22
CA ASP A 183 40.00 19.13 -8.15
C ASP A 183 40.42 19.83 -6.86
N LYS A 184 39.47 20.27 -6.03
CA LYS A 184 39.74 20.98 -4.77
C LYS A 184 39.63 20.01 -3.60
N LEU A 185 40.07 20.44 -2.42
CA LEU A 185 39.88 19.71 -1.18
C LEU A 185 39.44 20.67 -0.08
N TYR A 186 38.17 20.58 0.29
CA TYR A 186 37.56 21.34 1.36
C TYR A 186 37.49 20.51 2.64
N LYS A 187 37.62 21.19 3.79
CA LYS A 187 37.42 20.58 5.10
C LYS A 187 35.93 20.33 5.30
N VAL A 188 35.57 19.07 5.55
CA VAL A 188 34.20 18.62 5.86
C VAL A 188 34.19 17.93 7.22
N ASP A 189 33.02 17.81 7.84
CA ASP A 189 32.87 17.05 9.09
C ASP A 189 33.18 15.54 8.90
N ASN A 190 33.45 14.84 10.01
CA ASN A 190 33.81 13.42 9.97
C ASN A 190 32.68 12.55 9.41
N LYS A 191 31.41 12.93 9.59
CA LYS A 191 30.25 12.16 9.12
C LYS A 191 30.15 12.17 7.59
N VAL A 192 30.29 13.34 6.98
CA VAL A 192 30.34 13.53 5.53
C VAL A 192 31.58 12.85 4.95
N ASN A 193 32.72 12.95 5.64
CA ASN A 193 33.94 12.26 5.22
C ASN A 193 33.77 10.73 5.21
N ASP A 194 33.17 10.17 6.26
CA ASP A 194 32.89 8.74 6.37
C ASP A 194 31.88 8.29 5.32
N GLU A 195 30.82 9.05 5.07
CA GLU A 195 29.86 8.76 4.00
C GLU A 195 30.55 8.70 2.62
N ILE A 196 31.40 9.68 2.32
CA ILE A 196 32.17 9.68 1.07
C ILE A 196 33.05 8.43 0.99
N ASN A 197 33.86 8.15 2.01
CA ASN A 197 34.87 7.10 1.93
C ASN A 197 34.27 5.68 1.98
N VAL A 198 33.28 5.46 2.85
CA VAL A 198 32.72 4.12 3.13
C VAL A 198 31.62 3.76 2.14
N ARG A 199 30.78 4.72 1.74
CA ARG A 199 29.62 4.50 0.86
C ARG A 199 29.96 4.89 -0.57
N ILE A 200 30.26 6.17 -0.83
CA ILE A 200 30.35 6.69 -2.21
C ILE A 200 31.58 6.16 -2.95
N CYS A 201 32.79 6.27 -2.38
CA CYS A 201 34.00 5.73 -2.99
C CYS A 201 33.94 4.21 -3.17
N ARG A 202 33.26 3.49 -2.27
CA ARG A 202 33.02 2.05 -2.43
C ARG A 202 32.08 1.75 -3.59
N LEU A 203 31.04 2.55 -3.79
CA LEU A 203 30.14 2.46 -4.95
C LEU A 203 30.91 2.73 -6.26
N ILE A 204 31.74 3.76 -6.29
CA ILE A 204 32.60 4.06 -7.45
C ILE A 204 33.50 2.88 -7.78
N ARG A 205 34.20 2.30 -6.79
CA ARG A 205 35.04 1.10 -6.99
C ARG A 205 34.25 -0.11 -7.50
N ARG A 206 33.03 -0.33 -6.99
CA ARG A 206 32.15 -1.40 -7.51
C ARG A 206 31.75 -1.16 -8.96
N LYS A 207 31.46 0.08 -9.34
CA LYS A 207 31.15 0.41 -10.74
C LYS A 207 32.37 0.19 -11.65
N PHE A 208 33.57 0.54 -11.21
CA PHE A 208 34.78 0.17 -11.95
C PHE A 208 34.96 -1.34 -12.11
N ALA A 209 34.72 -2.12 -11.06
CA ALA A 209 34.77 -3.59 -11.16
C ALA A 209 33.72 -4.15 -12.14
N LEU A 210 32.53 -3.53 -12.23
CA LEU A 210 31.52 -3.92 -13.22
C LEU A 210 31.99 -3.64 -14.66
N LEU A 211 32.76 -2.56 -14.87
CA LEU A 211 33.28 -2.17 -16.17
C LEU A 211 34.46 -3.02 -16.65
N GLU A 212 35.11 -3.79 -15.77
CA GLU A 212 36.18 -4.72 -16.19
C GLU A 212 35.71 -5.73 -17.24
N ASN A 213 34.44 -6.16 -17.15
CA ASN A 213 33.78 -7.05 -18.11
C ASN A 213 32.44 -6.45 -18.60
N GLY A 214 32.37 -5.13 -18.65
CA GLY A 214 31.15 -4.37 -18.89
C GLY A 214 31.39 -3.16 -19.77
N GLU A 215 30.37 -2.32 -19.87
CA GLU A 215 30.43 -1.09 -20.66
C GLU A 215 29.48 -0.04 -20.07
N PHE A 216 29.72 1.22 -20.45
CA PHE A 216 28.75 2.28 -20.24
C PHE A 216 27.71 2.26 -21.34
N VAL A 217 26.44 2.39 -20.96
CA VAL A 217 25.32 2.37 -21.89
C VAL A 217 24.31 3.44 -21.56
N LYS A 218 23.69 4.01 -22.59
CA LYS A 218 22.49 4.84 -22.48
C LYS A 218 21.27 4.07 -22.95
N ILE A 219 20.10 4.46 -22.47
CA ILE A 219 18.84 3.90 -22.97
C ILE A 219 18.65 4.20 -24.46
N THR A 220 19.14 5.33 -24.94
CA THR A 220 19.12 5.74 -26.35
C THR A 220 19.87 4.75 -27.24
N ASP A 221 20.98 4.19 -26.76
CA ASP A 221 21.80 3.22 -27.51
C ASP A 221 21.02 1.91 -27.75
N TYR A 222 20.08 1.60 -26.85
CA TYR A 222 19.23 0.44 -27.00
C TYR A 222 18.07 0.75 -27.93
N VAL A 223 17.35 1.85 -27.69
CA VAL A 223 16.03 2.10 -28.28
C VAL A 223 16.14 2.81 -29.64
N ASN A 224 17.26 3.50 -29.92
CA ASN A 224 17.49 4.33 -31.10
C ASN A 224 16.39 5.39 -31.30
N LEU A 225 16.00 6.05 -30.21
CA LEU A 225 15.02 7.14 -30.19
C LEU A 225 15.58 8.31 -29.39
N ASP A 226 15.05 9.51 -29.64
CA ASP A 226 15.33 10.68 -28.80
C ASP A 226 14.75 10.52 -27.39
N LEU A 227 15.33 11.27 -26.44
CA LEU A 227 14.99 11.14 -25.03
C LEU A 227 13.54 11.53 -24.72
N ASP A 228 12.97 12.49 -25.45
CA ASP A 228 11.61 12.96 -25.22
C ASP A 228 10.59 11.90 -25.65
N THR A 229 10.79 11.28 -26.81
CA THR A 229 10.01 10.12 -27.26
C THR A 229 10.14 8.95 -26.29
N ILE A 230 11.34 8.70 -25.73
CA ILE A 230 11.54 7.65 -24.72
C ILE A 230 10.73 7.95 -23.46
N LYS A 231 10.76 9.19 -22.95
CA LYS A 231 9.98 9.61 -21.76
C LYS A 231 8.48 9.47 -22.01
N GLU A 232 7.99 9.89 -23.18
CA GLU A 232 6.60 9.73 -23.57
C GLU A 232 6.21 8.24 -23.55
N ARG A 233 7.00 7.37 -24.20
CA ARG A 233 6.69 5.94 -24.30
C ARG A 233 6.88 5.18 -22.99
N MET A 234 7.75 5.65 -22.10
CA MET A 234 7.85 5.12 -20.74
C MET A 234 6.52 5.23 -19.99
N SER A 235 5.76 6.31 -20.20
CA SER A 235 4.43 6.48 -19.60
C SER A 235 3.40 5.43 -20.08
N LEU A 236 3.60 4.86 -21.26
CA LEU A 236 2.72 3.84 -21.87
C LEU A 236 3.02 2.42 -21.37
N LEU A 237 4.15 2.21 -20.68
CA LEU A 237 4.52 0.92 -20.09
C LEU A 237 3.76 0.69 -18.77
N SER A 238 3.58 -0.57 -18.38
CA SER A 238 3.02 -0.86 -17.05
C SER A 238 4.02 -0.47 -15.94
N THR A 239 3.57 -0.22 -14.72
CA THR A 239 4.44 0.10 -13.56
C THR A 239 5.59 -0.89 -13.39
N LYS A 240 5.29 -2.19 -13.42
CA LYS A 240 6.31 -3.26 -13.35
C LYS A 240 7.34 -3.21 -14.49
N GLU A 241 6.99 -2.66 -15.65
CA GLU A 241 7.88 -2.52 -16.80
C GLU A 241 8.72 -1.24 -16.68
N GLN A 242 8.12 -0.15 -16.19
CA GLN A 242 8.83 1.08 -15.84
C GLN A 242 9.87 0.83 -14.74
N GLU A 243 9.48 0.21 -13.62
CA GLU A 243 10.37 -0.15 -12.51
C GLU A 243 11.59 -0.95 -12.96
N ARG A 244 11.40 -1.86 -13.91
CA ARG A 244 12.51 -2.67 -14.45
C ARG A 244 13.50 -1.82 -15.23
N ILE A 245 13.02 -0.87 -16.03
CA ILE A 245 13.90 0.02 -16.80
C ILE A 245 14.61 0.98 -15.84
N TYR A 246 13.88 1.58 -14.90
CA TYR A 246 14.44 2.46 -13.86
C TYR A 246 15.39 1.74 -12.91
N SER A 247 15.20 0.45 -12.63
CA SER A 247 16.16 -0.31 -11.81
C SER A 247 17.56 -0.38 -12.42
N LEU A 248 17.68 -0.18 -13.73
CA LEU A 248 18.95 -0.22 -14.44
C LEU A 248 19.45 1.18 -14.81
N PHE A 249 18.60 2.03 -15.40
CA PHE A 249 19.00 3.37 -15.85
C PHE A 249 18.82 4.47 -14.80
N GLY A 250 18.12 4.17 -13.70
CA GLY A 250 17.61 5.20 -12.79
C GLY A 250 16.41 5.95 -13.37
N GLU A 251 15.80 6.83 -12.58
CA GLU A 251 14.68 7.67 -13.02
C GLU A 251 15.12 8.72 -14.06
N ASN A 252 16.37 9.19 -13.96
CA ASN A 252 16.96 10.09 -14.94
C ASN A 252 17.55 9.30 -16.12
N LEU A 253 16.72 9.07 -17.14
CA LEU A 253 17.04 8.29 -18.34
C LEU A 253 18.10 8.91 -19.26
N ASP A 254 18.53 10.14 -19.01
CA ASP A 254 19.58 10.81 -19.79
C ASP A 254 21.00 10.33 -19.44
N LYS A 255 21.15 9.74 -18.24
CA LYS A 255 22.46 9.36 -17.71
C LYS A 255 22.98 8.06 -18.33
N GLU A 256 24.29 8.02 -18.56
CA GLU A 256 25.01 6.78 -18.81
C GLU A 256 25.06 5.93 -17.53
N VAL A 257 24.92 4.62 -17.69
CA VAL A 257 25.06 3.67 -16.58
C VAL A 257 26.07 2.58 -16.94
N ALA A 258 26.91 2.23 -15.97
CA ALA A 258 27.82 1.10 -16.05
C ALA A 258 27.04 -0.20 -15.83
N VAL A 259 27.10 -1.11 -16.82
CA VAL A 259 26.46 -2.42 -16.77
C VAL A 259 27.46 -3.52 -17.09
N ASN A 260 27.31 -4.68 -16.46
CA ASN A 260 28.06 -5.87 -16.86
C ASN A 260 27.39 -6.59 -18.05
N PHE A 261 28.10 -7.53 -18.66
CA PHE A 261 27.62 -8.29 -19.82
C PHE A 261 26.29 -9.04 -19.57
N GLU A 262 26.09 -9.59 -18.37
CA GLU A 262 24.85 -10.29 -18.00
C GLU A 262 23.65 -9.33 -17.90
N GLN A 263 23.83 -8.18 -17.27
CA GLN A 263 22.82 -7.13 -17.15
C GLN A 263 22.43 -6.58 -18.53
N LYS A 264 23.42 -6.33 -19.39
CA LYS A 264 23.22 -5.93 -20.79
C LYS A 264 22.37 -6.96 -21.56
N ASN A 265 22.76 -8.23 -21.54
CA ASN A 265 22.03 -9.29 -22.23
C ASN A 265 20.64 -9.54 -21.67
N SER A 266 20.47 -9.45 -20.35
CA SER A 266 19.19 -9.58 -19.67
C SER A 266 18.21 -8.48 -20.11
N LEU A 267 18.69 -7.27 -20.34
CA LEU A 267 17.87 -6.14 -20.80
C LEU A 267 17.47 -6.27 -22.28
N LEU A 268 18.43 -6.60 -23.15
CA LEU A 268 18.22 -6.79 -24.59
C LEU A 268 17.20 -7.88 -24.91
N ARG A 269 17.16 -8.95 -24.10
CA ARG A 269 16.24 -10.08 -24.29
C ARG A 269 14.82 -9.83 -23.76
N LYS A 270 14.56 -8.69 -23.12
CA LYS A 270 13.28 -8.43 -22.45
C LYS A 270 12.33 -7.63 -23.33
N LYS A 271 11.10 -8.15 -23.44
CA LYS A 271 9.94 -7.52 -24.13
C LYS A 271 9.69 -6.05 -23.76
N SER A 272 10.14 -5.59 -22.59
CA SER A 272 10.01 -4.19 -22.16
C SER A 272 10.78 -3.22 -23.07
N ILE A 273 12.00 -3.57 -23.49
CA ILE A 273 12.80 -2.73 -24.40
C ILE A 273 12.22 -2.76 -25.82
N GLU A 274 11.77 -3.92 -26.30
CA GLU A 274 11.07 -4.01 -27.60
C GLU A 274 9.78 -3.19 -27.65
N ARG A 275 9.03 -3.11 -26.55
CA ARG A 275 7.85 -2.26 -26.48
C ARG A 275 8.18 -0.80 -26.43
N LEU A 276 9.21 -0.42 -25.68
CA LEU A 276 9.70 0.95 -25.68
C LEU A 276 10.15 1.37 -27.11
N LYS A 277 10.84 0.48 -27.83
CA LYS A 277 11.22 0.63 -29.25
C LYS A 277 10.02 0.78 -30.19
N SER A 278 9.04 -0.10 -30.05
CA SER A 278 7.91 -0.16 -30.99
C SER A 278 6.81 0.85 -30.69
N GLY A 279 6.75 1.40 -29.48
CA GLY A 279 5.65 2.25 -29.03
C GLY A 279 4.31 1.51 -28.93
N LYS A 280 4.30 0.19 -29.13
CA LYS A 280 3.08 -0.62 -29.15
C LYS A 280 2.63 -0.88 -27.71
N LEU A 281 1.39 -0.46 -27.42
CA LEU A 281 0.72 -0.75 -26.15
C LEU A 281 0.70 -2.26 -25.89
N LYS A 282 0.82 -2.65 -24.62
CA LYS A 282 0.65 -4.05 -24.22
C LYS A 282 -0.83 -4.43 -24.33
N LEU A 283 -1.15 -5.12 -25.41
CA LEU A 283 -2.47 -5.67 -25.68
C LEU A 283 -2.59 -7.03 -24.98
N VAL A 284 -3.67 -7.23 -24.23
CA VAL A 284 -3.93 -8.49 -23.53
C VAL A 284 -5.03 -9.24 -24.25
N HIS A 285 -4.73 -10.44 -24.74
CA HIS A 285 -5.76 -11.42 -25.09
C HIS A 285 -6.09 -12.22 -23.83
N THR A 286 -7.28 -12.00 -23.28
CA THR A 286 -7.79 -12.76 -22.14
C THR A 286 -9.07 -13.46 -22.56
N ASN A 287 -9.16 -14.76 -22.28
CA ASN A 287 -10.44 -15.47 -22.33
C ASN A 287 -11.35 -14.86 -21.25
N PHE A 288 -12.30 -14.05 -21.67
CA PHE A 288 -13.19 -13.33 -20.74
C PHE A 288 -14.37 -14.21 -20.36
N LYS A 289 -14.70 -14.23 -19.07
CA LYS A 289 -16.01 -14.69 -18.59
C LYS A 289 -17.05 -13.61 -18.94
N PRO A 290 -18.30 -13.96 -19.30
CA PRO A 290 -19.38 -13.00 -19.50
C PRO A 290 -19.55 -12.09 -18.27
N LEU A 291 -19.97 -10.84 -18.49
CA LEU A 291 -20.10 -9.86 -17.40
C LEU A 291 -21.08 -10.35 -16.31
N PHE A 292 -22.23 -10.89 -16.73
CA PHE A 292 -23.24 -11.44 -15.82
C PHE A 292 -22.71 -12.61 -14.98
N LEU A 293 -21.79 -13.41 -15.53
CA LEU A 293 -21.15 -14.50 -14.78
C LEU A 293 -20.16 -13.97 -13.74
N ILE A 294 -19.46 -12.87 -14.03
CA ILE A 294 -18.55 -12.24 -13.06
C ILE A 294 -19.34 -11.65 -11.89
N LEU A 295 -20.47 -11.01 -12.19
CA LEU A 295 -21.32 -10.36 -11.19
C LEU A 295 -22.27 -11.32 -10.48
N SER A 296 -22.36 -12.60 -10.88
CA SER A 296 -23.32 -13.56 -10.31
C SER A 296 -23.19 -13.75 -8.81
N LYS A 297 -22.03 -13.42 -8.22
CA LYS A 297 -21.80 -13.41 -6.76
C LYS A 297 -22.65 -12.36 -6.03
N ASN A 298 -23.15 -11.36 -6.74
CA ASN A 298 -24.03 -10.31 -6.22
C ASN A 298 -25.52 -10.60 -6.47
N LYS A 299 -25.85 -11.79 -7.01
CA LYS A 299 -27.22 -12.26 -7.16
C LYS A 299 -27.76 -12.64 -5.77
N PHE A 300 -28.97 -12.21 -5.45
CA PHE A 300 -29.63 -12.63 -4.20
C PHE A 300 -30.21 -14.05 -4.33
N ASP A 301 -30.37 -14.74 -3.20
CA ASP A 301 -30.88 -16.11 -3.15
C ASP A 301 -32.33 -16.20 -3.66
N ASP A 302 -33.12 -15.17 -3.41
CA ASP A 302 -34.54 -15.04 -3.80
C ASP A 302 -34.77 -14.42 -5.19
N GLU A 303 -33.70 -14.06 -5.90
CA GLU A 303 -33.76 -13.40 -7.22
C GLU A 303 -33.67 -14.43 -8.36
N THR A 304 -34.48 -14.27 -9.40
CA THR A 304 -34.34 -15.06 -10.64
C THR A 304 -33.16 -14.56 -11.50
N MET A 305 -32.69 -15.36 -12.45
CA MET A 305 -31.58 -14.93 -13.33
C MET A 305 -31.95 -13.71 -14.19
N ASP A 306 -33.20 -13.61 -14.64
CA ASP A 306 -33.66 -12.49 -15.46
C ASP A 306 -33.82 -11.20 -14.65
N GLU A 307 -34.33 -11.30 -13.42
CA GLU A 307 -34.36 -10.16 -12.48
C GLU A 307 -32.94 -9.65 -12.17
N PHE A 308 -32.00 -10.58 -11.96
CA PHE A 308 -30.60 -10.24 -11.74
C PHE A 308 -29.98 -9.52 -12.95
N LYS A 309 -30.17 -10.04 -14.17
CA LYS A 309 -29.68 -9.39 -15.39
C LYS A 309 -30.25 -7.98 -15.55
N LEU A 310 -31.55 -7.80 -15.30
CA LEU A 310 -32.19 -6.49 -15.39
C LEU A 310 -31.60 -5.50 -14.38
N ARG A 311 -31.29 -5.95 -13.16
CA ARG A 311 -30.65 -5.12 -12.14
C ARG A 311 -29.22 -4.73 -12.50
N VAL A 312 -28.46 -5.64 -13.09
CA VAL A 312 -27.14 -5.36 -13.66
C VAL A 312 -27.23 -4.30 -14.77
N LEU A 313 -28.19 -4.40 -15.68
CA LEU A 313 -28.37 -3.41 -16.75
C LEU A 313 -28.70 -2.02 -16.20
N LYS A 314 -29.60 -1.91 -15.22
CA LYS A 314 -29.88 -0.63 -14.53
C LYS A 314 -28.65 -0.05 -13.86
N ALA A 315 -27.85 -0.89 -13.20
CA ALA A 315 -26.59 -0.46 -12.59
C ALA A 315 -25.62 0.09 -13.65
N ILE A 316 -25.54 -0.55 -14.83
CA ILE A 316 -24.74 -0.07 -15.96
C ILE A 316 -25.26 1.28 -16.47
N ASP A 317 -26.58 1.48 -16.57
CA ASP A 317 -27.17 2.75 -17.03
C ASP A 317 -26.79 3.94 -16.15
N SER A 318 -26.58 3.71 -14.85
CA SER A 318 -26.14 4.72 -13.87
C SER A 318 -24.62 5.03 -13.91
N LEU A 319 -23.84 4.30 -14.71
CA LEU A 319 -22.43 4.59 -14.90
C LEU A 319 -22.22 5.84 -15.79
N GLN A 320 -21.01 6.40 -15.75
CA GLN A 320 -20.62 7.45 -16.70
C GLN A 320 -20.40 6.85 -18.09
N GLU A 321 -20.60 7.63 -19.16
CA GLU A 321 -20.42 7.14 -20.54
C GLU A 321 -19.04 6.51 -20.79
N LYS A 322 -17.98 7.10 -20.25
CA LYS A 322 -16.61 6.51 -20.30
C LYS A 322 -16.55 5.09 -19.71
N ASP A 323 -17.28 4.83 -18.63
CA ASP A 323 -17.32 3.51 -17.98
C ASP A 323 -18.21 2.52 -18.79
N LYS A 324 -19.25 3.01 -19.47
CA LYS A 324 -20.10 2.21 -20.35
C LYS A 324 -19.35 1.80 -21.62
N ASP A 325 -18.71 2.76 -22.29
CA ASP A 325 -17.93 2.55 -23.51
C ASP A 325 -16.85 1.50 -23.31
N ILE A 326 -16.16 1.54 -22.17
CA ILE A 326 -15.08 0.60 -21.88
C ILE A 326 -15.62 -0.81 -21.54
N LEU A 327 -16.83 -0.93 -20.97
CA LEU A 327 -17.52 -2.21 -20.78
C LEU A 327 -18.00 -2.80 -22.10
N ILE A 328 -18.60 -1.99 -22.98
CA ILE A 328 -19.00 -2.39 -24.34
C ILE A 328 -17.76 -2.80 -25.13
N LYS A 329 -16.66 -2.06 -25.03
CA LYS A 329 -15.38 -2.44 -25.63
C LYS A 329 -14.88 -3.81 -25.13
N LYS A 330 -15.12 -4.20 -23.88
CA LYS A 330 -14.67 -5.49 -23.33
C LYS A 330 -15.61 -6.66 -23.60
N TYR A 331 -16.92 -6.47 -23.42
CA TYR A 331 -17.94 -7.53 -23.41
C TYR A 331 -18.98 -7.40 -24.54
N GLY A 332 -18.84 -6.38 -25.40
CA GLY A 332 -19.79 -5.95 -26.42
C GLY A 332 -21.12 -5.45 -25.89
N GLU A 333 -22.00 -5.06 -26.81
CA GLU A 333 -23.29 -4.44 -26.50
C GLU A 333 -24.21 -5.34 -25.67
N ASN A 334 -24.12 -6.66 -25.85
CA ASN A 334 -24.93 -7.64 -25.11
C ASN A 334 -24.27 -8.10 -23.80
N PHE A 335 -23.06 -7.63 -23.48
CA PHE A 335 -22.27 -8.02 -22.30
C PHE A 335 -21.99 -9.54 -22.13
N ASP A 336 -22.26 -10.31 -23.18
CA ASP A 336 -22.19 -11.78 -23.24
C ASP A 336 -21.04 -12.28 -24.14
N LEU A 337 -20.21 -11.39 -24.72
CA LEU A 337 -19.11 -11.83 -25.57
C LEU A 337 -18.05 -12.59 -24.76
N THR A 338 -17.86 -13.85 -25.16
CA THR A 338 -16.80 -14.75 -24.72
C THR A 338 -15.66 -14.86 -25.73
N THR A 339 -15.79 -14.22 -26.91
CA THR A 339 -14.86 -14.40 -28.02
C THR A 339 -13.78 -13.32 -28.12
N THR A 340 -12.59 -13.81 -28.47
CA THR A 340 -11.24 -13.22 -28.43
C THR A 340 -10.95 -12.11 -29.44
N LYS A 341 -11.84 -11.11 -29.61
CA LYS A 341 -11.63 -10.07 -30.64
C LYS A 341 -11.35 -8.65 -30.15
N ASN A 342 -11.69 -8.31 -28.91
CA ASN A 342 -11.47 -6.93 -28.47
C ASN A 342 -10.10 -6.78 -27.79
N ILE A 343 -9.21 -6.13 -28.52
CA ILE A 343 -7.89 -5.77 -28.06
C ILE A 343 -8.05 -4.66 -27.01
N MET A 344 -7.73 -4.98 -25.76
CA MET A 344 -7.65 -4.00 -24.68
C MET A 344 -6.21 -3.77 -24.23
N THR A 345 -5.92 -2.53 -23.84
CA THR A 345 -4.69 -2.20 -23.14
C THR A 345 -4.72 -2.75 -21.71
N THR A 346 -3.54 -2.87 -21.09
CA THR A 346 -3.44 -3.31 -19.70
C THR A 346 -4.12 -2.34 -18.73
N GLN A 347 -3.97 -1.03 -18.97
CA GLN A 347 -4.60 0.01 -18.15
C GLN A 347 -6.13 -0.06 -18.23
N GLU A 348 -6.70 -0.22 -19.44
CA GLU A 348 -8.15 -0.39 -19.61
C GLU A 348 -8.67 -1.65 -18.90
N ASN A 349 -7.93 -2.76 -18.99
CA ASN A 349 -8.33 -3.99 -18.34
C ASN A 349 -8.26 -3.89 -16.80
N GLU A 350 -7.23 -3.24 -16.27
CA GLU A 350 -7.10 -2.97 -14.84
C GLU A 350 -8.19 -2.01 -14.35
N TYR A 351 -8.47 -0.95 -15.12
CA TYR A 351 -9.54 0.00 -14.83
C TYR A 351 -10.89 -0.69 -14.74
N ILE A 352 -11.24 -1.51 -15.73
CA ILE A 352 -12.50 -2.27 -15.70
C ILE A 352 -12.54 -3.20 -14.49
N THR A 353 -11.48 -3.97 -14.25
CA THR A 353 -11.49 -5.01 -13.23
C THR A 353 -11.49 -4.43 -11.81
N ARG A 354 -10.77 -3.34 -11.56
CA ARG A 354 -10.60 -2.75 -10.22
C ARG A 354 -11.60 -1.65 -9.90
N PHE A 355 -12.07 -0.92 -10.91
CA PHE A 355 -12.94 0.23 -10.70
C PHE A 355 -14.35 -0.03 -11.20
N VAL A 356 -14.52 -0.35 -12.49
CA VAL A 356 -15.86 -0.44 -13.08
C VAL A 356 -16.65 -1.64 -12.54
N ILE A 357 -16.06 -2.84 -12.53
CA ILE A 357 -16.70 -4.04 -11.96
C ILE A 357 -16.95 -3.84 -10.46
N THR A 358 -16.00 -3.25 -9.73
CA THR A 358 -16.16 -2.98 -8.31
C THR A 358 -17.33 -2.02 -8.07
N LYS A 359 -17.40 -0.90 -8.79
CA LYS A 359 -18.50 0.08 -8.73
C LYS A 359 -19.85 -0.56 -9.03
N LEU A 360 -19.91 -1.41 -10.06
CA LEU A 360 -21.09 -2.23 -10.34
C LEU A 360 -21.43 -3.16 -9.16
N SER A 361 -20.48 -3.93 -8.66
CA SER A 361 -20.70 -4.80 -7.48
C SER A 361 -21.18 -4.02 -6.25
N TRP A 362 -20.73 -2.78 -6.03
CA TRP A 362 -21.25 -1.91 -4.95
C TRP A 362 -22.68 -1.47 -5.22
N SER A 363 -23.00 -0.97 -6.41
CA SER A 363 -24.38 -0.61 -6.78
C SER A 363 -25.35 -1.80 -6.72
N LEU A 364 -24.84 -3.03 -6.87
CA LEU A 364 -25.62 -4.25 -6.75
C LEU A 364 -25.77 -4.75 -5.31
N LYS A 365 -25.13 -4.13 -4.31
CA LYS A 365 -25.36 -4.40 -2.89
C LYS A 365 -26.57 -3.64 -2.35
N ASP A 366 -26.80 -2.43 -2.85
CA ASP A 366 -27.97 -1.65 -2.49
C ASP A 366 -29.18 -2.20 -3.23
N ARG A 367 -30.09 -2.81 -2.47
CA ARG A 367 -31.43 -3.09 -2.97
C ARG A 367 -32.09 -1.73 -3.16
N GLU A 368 -32.35 -1.30 -4.40
CA GLU A 368 -33.48 -0.40 -4.61
C GLU A 368 -34.68 -1.11 -3.98
N ILE A 369 -35.10 -0.63 -2.81
CA ILE A 369 -36.22 -1.18 -2.07
C ILE A 369 -37.38 -1.21 -3.06
N LYS A 370 -37.87 -2.42 -3.40
CA LYS A 370 -39.20 -2.55 -4.03
C LYS A 370 -40.12 -1.74 -3.14
N LYS A 371 -40.61 -0.57 -3.58
CA LYS A 371 -41.61 0.20 -2.82
C LYS A 371 -42.72 -0.79 -2.45
N TYR A 372 -42.78 -1.16 -1.17
CA TYR A 372 -43.77 -2.12 -0.70
C TYR A 372 -45.12 -1.47 -0.92
N LYS A 373 -45.97 -2.09 -1.73
CA LYS A 373 -47.27 -1.50 -2.02
C LYS A 373 -48.24 -1.75 -0.86
N SER A 374 -48.96 -0.71 -0.45
CA SER A 374 -50.09 -0.85 0.47
C SER A 374 -51.20 -1.72 -0.13
N LEU A 375 -52.22 -2.04 0.65
CA LEU A 375 -53.30 -2.89 0.16
C LEU A 375 -54.07 -2.20 -0.99
N PHE A 376 -54.30 -0.88 -0.89
CA PHE A 376 -55.03 -0.11 -1.91
C PHE A 376 -54.20 0.23 -3.14
N GLU A 377 -52.88 0.29 -3.04
CA GLU A 377 -52.00 0.49 -4.22
C GLU A 377 -51.99 -0.72 -5.17
N ARG A 378 -52.59 -1.85 -4.77
CA ARG A 378 -52.68 -3.11 -5.52
C ARG A 378 -53.97 -3.25 -6.33
N VAL A 379 -54.94 -2.38 -6.09
CA VAL A 379 -56.28 -2.43 -6.68
C VAL A 379 -56.62 -1.10 -7.34
N ASN A 380 -57.55 -1.11 -8.30
CA ASN A 380 -58.09 0.12 -8.89
C ASN A 380 -59.22 0.70 -8.01
N ALA A 381 -59.82 1.83 -8.44
CA ALA A 381 -60.84 2.52 -7.66
C ALA A 381 -62.11 1.66 -7.43
N GLU A 382 -62.62 0.98 -8.46
CA GLU A 382 -63.79 0.09 -8.34
C GLU A 382 -63.49 -1.11 -7.40
N GLU A 383 -62.31 -1.70 -7.56
CA GLU A 383 -61.85 -2.83 -6.74
C GLU A 383 -61.58 -2.45 -5.30
N LYS A 384 -61.27 -1.17 -5.00
CA LYS A 384 -61.13 -0.70 -3.63
C LYS A 384 -62.42 -0.89 -2.84
N TYR A 385 -63.57 -0.60 -3.44
CA TYR A 385 -64.88 -0.81 -2.82
C TYR A 385 -65.17 -2.30 -2.62
N LEU A 386 -64.92 -3.13 -3.65
CA LEU A 386 -65.11 -4.58 -3.56
C LEU A 386 -64.17 -5.23 -2.54
N LEU A 387 -62.96 -4.69 -2.37
CA LEU A 387 -62.00 -5.18 -1.40
C LEU A 387 -62.47 -4.89 0.02
N LEU A 388 -63.04 -3.71 0.27
CA LEU A 388 -63.65 -3.37 1.56
C LEU A 388 -64.87 -4.28 1.84
N GLU A 389 -65.75 -4.48 0.86
CA GLU A 389 -66.89 -5.41 0.96
C GLU A 389 -66.41 -6.84 1.30
N PHE A 390 -65.35 -7.31 0.64
CA PHE A 390 -64.75 -8.62 0.93
C PHE A 390 -64.15 -8.67 2.34
N ILE A 391 -63.39 -7.64 2.74
CA ILE A 391 -62.79 -7.57 4.07
C ILE A 391 -63.87 -7.69 5.14
N ASP A 392 -65.02 -7.05 4.97
CA ASP A 392 -66.13 -7.11 5.92
C ASP A 392 -66.67 -8.53 6.13
N THR A 393 -66.54 -9.41 5.15
CA THR A 393 -66.92 -10.83 5.25
C THR A 393 -65.89 -11.72 5.96
N LEU A 394 -64.68 -11.21 6.22
CA LEU A 394 -63.62 -11.96 6.90
C LEU A 394 -63.90 -12.10 8.40
N SER A 395 -63.30 -13.14 9.00
CA SER A 395 -63.30 -13.31 10.46
C SER A 395 -62.59 -12.14 11.16
N ASN A 396 -62.93 -11.86 12.42
CA ASN A 396 -62.27 -10.80 13.18
C ASN A 396 -60.76 -11.02 13.30
N GLU A 397 -60.32 -12.28 13.44
CA GLU A 397 -58.90 -12.63 13.46
C GLU A 397 -58.19 -12.29 12.16
N ASP A 398 -58.80 -12.61 11.01
CA ASP A 398 -58.23 -12.32 9.69
C ASP A 398 -58.17 -10.81 9.42
N LYS A 399 -59.20 -10.07 9.83
CA LYS A 399 -59.23 -8.60 9.77
C LYS A 399 -58.10 -7.99 10.58
N MET A 400 -57.92 -8.43 11.83
CA MET A 400 -56.85 -7.95 12.69
C MET A 400 -55.48 -8.27 12.11
N LEU A 401 -55.29 -9.43 11.49
CA LEU A 401 -54.03 -9.80 10.85
C LEU A 401 -53.71 -8.90 9.63
N LEU A 402 -54.72 -8.58 8.81
CA LEU A 402 -54.57 -7.62 7.71
C LEU A 402 -54.27 -6.21 8.22
N GLN A 403 -54.95 -5.75 9.27
CA GLN A 403 -54.71 -4.43 9.88
C GLN A 403 -53.34 -4.34 10.54
N LYS A 404 -52.87 -5.42 11.15
CA LYS A 404 -51.51 -5.50 11.70
C LYS A 404 -50.45 -5.34 10.60
N LYS A 405 -50.73 -5.85 9.39
CA LYS A 405 -49.80 -5.77 8.24
C LYS A 405 -49.90 -4.45 7.47
N TYR A 406 -51.09 -3.94 7.24
CA TYR A 406 -51.33 -2.79 6.36
C TYR A 406 -51.83 -1.55 7.11
N GLY A 407 -51.86 -1.55 8.44
CA GLY A 407 -52.44 -0.47 9.24
C GLY A 407 -53.96 -0.61 9.39
N VAL A 408 -54.53 0.08 10.37
CA VAL A 408 -55.98 0.04 10.68
C VAL A 408 -56.82 0.45 9.48
N ASP A 409 -56.30 1.37 8.67
CA ASP A 409 -56.92 1.90 7.45
C ASP A 409 -56.42 1.23 6.16
N TYR A 410 -55.57 0.20 6.26
CA TYR A 410 -54.96 -0.54 5.16
C TYR A 410 -54.06 0.28 4.21
N SER A 411 -53.65 1.48 4.62
CA SER A 411 -52.82 2.40 3.81
C SER A 411 -51.32 2.20 4.01
N ASN A 412 -50.89 1.49 5.06
CA ASN A 412 -49.47 1.29 5.35
C ASN A 412 -48.82 0.28 4.41
N THR A 413 -47.52 0.44 4.23
CA THR A 413 -46.64 -0.45 3.47
C THR A 413 -45.84 -1.32 4.45
N SER A 414 -45.91 -2.65 4.35
CA SER A 414 -45.15 -3.57 5.21
C SER A 414 -44.09 -4.33 4.42
N GLU A 415 -42.90 -4.44 5.01
CA GLU A 415 -41.76 -5.16 4.45
C GLU A 415 -41.96 -6.69 4.47
N LEU A 416 -41.32 -7.42 3.56
CA LEU A 416 -41.23 -8.87 3.68
C LEU A 416 -40.43 -9.23 4.95
N HIS A 417 -40.83 -10.29 5.66
CA HIS A 417 -40.23 -10.82 6.90
C HIS A 417 -40.60 -10.15 8.24
N THR A 418 -41.54 -9.19 8.27
CA THR A 418 -42.11 -8.68 9.54
C THR A 418 -43.10 -9.64 10.22
N PHE A 419 -43.50 -10.70 9.53
CA PHE A 419 -44.51 -11.66 9.97
C PHE A 419 -43.97 -13.09 9.87
N SER A 420 -44.52 -14.00 10.66
CA SER A 420 -44.20 -15.43 10.58
C SER A 420 -44.51 -15.99 9.19
N SER A 421 -43.91 -17.13 8.84
CA SER A 421 -44.20 -17.83 7.57
C SER A 421 -45.68 -18.23 7.47
N GLU A 422 -46.27 -18.63 8.59
CA GLU A 422 -47.67 -19.02 8.70
C GLU A 422 -48.61 -17.81 8.52
N ASP A 423 -48.34 -16.69 9.18
CA ASP A 423 -49.11 -15.45 9.01
C ASP A 423 -49.03 -14.94 7.57
N ASN A 424 -47.84 -14.98 6.96
CA ASN A 424 -47.68 -14.59 5.56
C ASN A 424 -48.44 -15.51 4.61
N HIS A 425 -48.48 -16.81 4.89
CA HIS A 425 -49.28 -17.76 4.13
C HIS A 425 -50.78 -17.48 4.28
N ARG A 426 -51.27 -17.27 5.51
CA ARG A 426 -52.67 -16.94 5.79
C ARG A 426 -53.10 -15.67 5.06
N ILE A 427 -52.28 -14.62 5.09
CA ILE A 427 -52.52 -13.37 4.37
C ILE A 427 -52.54 -13.58 2.85
N LYS A 428 -51.62 -14.38 2.30
CA LYS A 428 -51.60 -14.72 0.87
C LYS A 428 -52.92 -15.38 0.45
N VAL A 429 -53.38 -16.37 1.22
CA VAL A 429 -54.65 -17.07 0.98
C VAL A 429 -55.85 -16.12 1.04
N MET A 430 -55.88 -15.16 1.97
CA MET A 430 -56.93 -14.13 2.03
C MET A 430 -56.97 -13.27 0.76
N LEU A 431 -55.81 -12.83 0.28
CA LEU A 431 -55.73 -12.01 -0.94
C LEU A 431 -56.12 -12.80 -2.19
N GLU A 432 -55.80 -14.10 -2.25
CA GLU A 432 -56.27 -14.99 -3.32
C GLU A 432 -57.80 -15.14 -3.30
N LYS A 433 -58.40 -15.29 -2.10
CA LYS A 433 -59.85 -15.29 -1.93
C LYS A 433 -60.50 -13.96 -2.36
N ALA A 434 -59.85 -12.83 -2.08
CA ALA A 434 -60.32 -11.52 -2.55
C ALA A 434 -60.35 -11.45 -4.09
N VAL A 435 -59.32 -11.97 -4.77
CA VAL A 435 -59.29 -12.03 -6.24
C VAL A 435 -60.42 -12.90 -6.79
N LEU A 436 -60.72 -14.04 -6.16
CA LEU A 436 -61.85 -14.89 -6.53
C LEU A 436 -63.19 -14.17 -6.33
N TYR A 437 -63.33 -13.43 -5.23
CA TYR A 437 -64.50 -12.60 -4.94
C TYR A 437 -64.72 -11.54 -6.02
N PHE A 438 -63.66 -10.82 -6.41
CA PHE A 438 -63.72 -9.83 -7.49
C PHE A 438 -64.14 -10.49 -8.80
N ASN A 439 -63.59 -11.67 -9.14
CA ASN A 439 -63.95 -12.38 -10.37
C ASN A 439 -65.44 -12.76 -10.40
N ARG A 440 -65.98 -13.22 -9.27
CA ARG A 440 -67.40 -13.55 -9.14
C ARG A 440 -68.29 -12.32 -9.37
N LYS A 441 -68.00 -11.21 -8.68
CA LYS A 441 -68.75 -9.95 -8.83
C LYS A 441 -68.66 -9.40 -10.26
N SER A 442 -67.48 -9.43 -10.89
CA SER A 442 -67.34 -9.02 -12.30
C SER A 442 -68.14 -9.93 -13.24
N LYS A 443 -68.24 -11.23 -12.95
CA LYS A 443 -69.02 -12.18 -13.77
C LYS A 443 -70.53 -12.01 -13.62
N GLU A 444 -70.99 -11.62 -12.42
CA GLU A 444 -72.38 -11.22 -12.16
C GLU A 444 -72.73 -9.93 -12.92
N LYS A 445 -71.81 -8.96 -12.97
CA LYS A 445 -71.98 -7.69 -13.68
C LYS A 445 -71.95 -7.84 -15.21
N TYR A 446 -70.98 -8.59 -15.74
CA TYR A 446 -70.74 -8.75 -17.19
C TYR A 446 -71.14 -10.15 -17.67
N VAL A 447 -72.45 -10.37 -17.75
CA VAL A 447 -73.03 -11.66 -18.17
C VAL A 447 -72.56 -12.02 -19.59
N GLY A 448 -72.14 -13.27 -19.77
CA GLY A 448 -71.67 -13.78 -21.06
C GLY A 448 -70.21 -13.47 -21.43
N VAL A 449 -69.45 -12.75 -20.59
CA VAL A 449 -68.00 -12.49 -20.82
C VAL A 449 -67.14 -13.55 -20.12
N ARG A 450 -66.09 -14.09 -20.76
CA ARG A 450 -65.23 -15.11 -20.13
C ARG A 450 -64.48 -14.56 -18.92
N ILE A 451 -64.34 -15.38 -17.88
CA ILE A 451 -63.65 -14.98 -16.64
C ILE A 451 -62.18 -14.63 -16.86
N ASN A 452 -61.52 -15.33 -17.80
CA ASN A 452 -60.14 -15.02 -18.20
C ASN A 452 -60.08 -13.65 -18.86
N SER A 453 -61.03 -13.31 -19.73
CA SER A 453 -61.10 -11.99 -20.36
C SER A 453 -61.24 -10.86 -19.34
N LEU A 454 -62.11 -11.03 -18.34
CA LEU A 454 -62.26 -10.08 -17.23
C LEU A 454 -60.98 -9.95 -16.40
N ARG A 455 -60.27 -11.06 -16.17
CA ARG A 455 -58.99 -11.06 -15.45
C ARG A 455 -57.90 -10.32 -16.23
N ASP A 456 -57.83 -10.54 -17.53
CA ASP A 456 -56.82 -9.92 -18.40
C ASP A 456 -57.07 -8.40 -18.49
N MET A 457 -58.31 -7.98 -18.70
CA MET A 457 -58.71 -6.56 -18.65
C MET A 457 -58.39 -5.92 -17.30
N ARG A 458 -58.63 -6.63 -16.19
CA ARG A 458 -58.28 -6.15 -14.85
C ARG A 458 -56.78 -5.97 -14.67
N ASN A 459 -55.97 -6.88 -15.17
CA ASN A 459 -54.51 -6.76 -15.14
C ASN A 459 -54.05 -5.53 -15.95
N ILE A 460 -54.66 -5.30 -17.11
CA ILE A 460 -54.41 -4.12 -17.94
C ILE A 460 -54.79 -2.84 -17.18
N ALA A 461 -55.93 -2.80 -16.50
CA ALA A 461 -56.37 -1.64 -15.70
C ALA A 461 -55.42 -1.32 -14.52
N ARG A 462 -54.56 -2.27 -14.11
CA ARG A 462 -53.53 -2.07 -13.07
C ARG A 462 -52.16 -1.69 -13.62
N SER A 463 -52.00 -1.73 -14.95
CA SER A 463 -50.75 -1.43 -15.65
C SER A 463 -50.38 0.05 -15.55
N LYS A 464 -49.09 0.37 -15.71
CA LYS A 464 -48.63 1.76 -15.71
C LYS A 464 -49.11 2.47 -16.98
N GLU A 465 -49.15 1.72 -18.08
CA GLU A 465 -49.60 2.11 -19.40
C GLU A 465 -51.05 2.58 -19.37
N TYR A 466 -51.92 1.88 -18.64
CA TYR A 466 -53.31 2.31 -18.43
C TYR A 466 -53.38 3.65 -17.69
N LYS A 467 -52.64 3.79 -16.59
CA LYS A 467 -52.58 5.04 -15.83
C LYS A 467 -52.06 6.22 -16.65
N GLU A 468 -51.11 5.97 -17.55
CA GLU A 468 -50.61 7.00 -18.46
C GLU A 468 -51.66 7.37 -19.54
N LEU A 469 -52.41 6.39 -20.06
CA LEU A 469 -53.48 6.63 -21.04
C LEU A 469 -54.66 7.45 -20.50
N LEU A 470 -54.94 7.35 -19.20
CA LEU A 470 -56.01 8.15 -18.56
C LEU A 470 -55.84 9.67 -18.70
N SER A 471 -54.62 10.14 -19.01
CA SER A 471 -54.37 11.56 -19.30
C SER A 471 -54.81 12.00 -20.70
N TYR A 472 -55.15 11.06 -21.58
CA TYR A 472 -55.53 11.30 -22.98
C TYR A 472 -56.93 10.78 -23.32
N PHE A 473 -57.37 9.70 -22.68
CA PHE A 473 -58.65 9.03 -22.95
C PHE A 473 -59.42 8.76 -21.66
N SER A 474 -60.73 8.56 -21.74
CA SER A 474 -61.54 8.16 -20.58
C SER A 474 -61.16 6.76 -20.07
N GLU A 475 -61.62 6.37 -18.87
CA GLU A 475 -61.33 5.06 -18.27
C GLU A 475 -61.71 3.89 -19.20
N ASN A 476 -62.91 3.94 -19.75
CA ASN A 476 -63.43 2.89 -20.63
C ASN A 476 -62.71 2.86 -21.98
N GLU A 477 -62.41 4.01 -22.57
CA GLU A 477 -61.68 4.12 -23.83
C GLU A 477 -60.22 3.64 -23.66
N SER A 478 -59.56 4.05 -22.59
CA SER A 478 -58.20 3.63 -22.24
C SER A 478 -58.11 2.11 -22.07
N LEU A 479 -59.09 1.52 -21.37
CA LEU A 479 -59.14 0.08 -21.16
C LEU A 479 -59.42 -0.65 -22.48
N ALA A 480 -60.32 -0.14 -23.31
CA ALA A 480 -60.67 -0.74 -24.60
C ALA A 480 -59.47 -0.73 -25.56
N VAL A 481 -58.79 0.40 -25.71
CA VAL A 481 -57.60 0.57 -26.56
C VAL A 481 -56.49 -0.37 -26.13
N LEU A 482 -56.12 -0.38 -24.85
CA LEU A 482 -55.05 -1.24 -24.37
C LEU A 482 -55.38 -2.73 -24.46
N THR A 483 -56.63 -3.11 -24.17
CA THR A 483 -57.07 -4.50 -24.28
C THR A 483 -57.05 -4.98 -25.73
N TYR A 484 -57.44 -4.12 -26.67
CA TYR A 484 -57.39 -4.41 -28.09
C TYR A 484 -55.95 -4.52 -28.62
N LEU A 485 -55.06 -3.62 -28.18
CA LEU A 485 -53.65 -3.60 -28.59
C LEU A 485 -52.82 -4.73 -27.99
N ALA A 486 -53.13 -5.19 -26.78
CA ALA A 486 -52.40 -6.26 -26.11
C ALA A 486 -52.51 -7.63 -26.81
N ARG A 487 -53.49 -7.85 -27.72
CA ARG A 487 -53.79 -9.05 -28.59
C ARG A 487 -53.35 -10.43 -28.02
N LYS A 488 -54.19 -11.44 -27.75
CA LYS A 488 -55.24 -12.11 -28.58
C LYS A 488 -56.17 -12.99 -27.71
N LEU A 489 -56.43 -12.59 -26.45
CA LEU A 489 -57.16 -13.41 -25.48
C LEU A 489 -58.63 -13.00 -25.29
N VAL A 490 -58.96 -11.74 -25.57
CA VAL A 490 -60.30 -11.16 -25.38
C VAL A 490 -60.89 -10.76 -26.74
N SER A 491 -62.15 -11.13 -27.01
CA SER A 491 -62.81 -10.76 -28.27
C SER A 491 -63.23 -9.29 -28.28
N THR A 492 -63.35 -8.70 -29.45
CA THR A 492 -63.87 -7.33 -29.62
C THR A 492 -65.27 -7.18 -29.02
N GLU A 493 -66.12 -8.20 -29.17
CA GLU A 493 -67.44 -8.24 -28.53
C GLU A 493 -67.37 -8.21 -26.99
N GLU A 494 -66.42 -8.94 -26.40
CA GLU A 494 -66.18 -8.92 -24.95
C GLU A 494 -65.65 -7.55 -24.51
N ILE A 495 -64.80 -6.89 -25.30
CA ILE A 495 -64.33 -5.51 -25.05
C ILE A 495 -65.51 -4.54 -25.03
N THR A 496 -66.37 -4.59 -26.05
CA THR A 496 -67.55 -3.72 -26.12
C THR A 496 -68.52 -3.97 -24.97
N LYS A 497 -68.75 -5.24 -24.57
CA LYS A 497 -69.62 -5.56 -23.43
C LYS A 497 -69.13 -5.03 -22.09
N VAL A 498 -67.81 -4.97 -21.88
CA VAL A 498 -67.21 -4.52 -20.61
C VAL A 498 -67.02 -3.01 -20.58
N THR A 499 -66.59 -2.41 -21.70
CA THR A 499 -66.22 -0.98 -21.75
C THR A 499 -67.32 -0.09 -22.31
N GLY A 500 -68.31 -0.64 -23.01
CA GLY A 500 -69.34 0.12 -23.72
C GLY A 500 -68.86 0.80 -25.01
N VAL A 501 -67.59 0.64 -25.39
CA VAL A 501 -67.01 1.26 -26.60
C VAL A 501 -67.37 0.42 -27.83
N SER A 502 -68.00 1.05 -28.83
CA SER A 502 -68.35 0.38 -30.09
C SER A 502 -67.09 -0.04 -30.87
N ILE A 503 -67.22 -1.00 -31.77
CA ILE A 503 -66.09 -1.50 -32.56
C ILE A 503 -65.54 -0.40 -33.46
N GLU A 504 -66.40 0.43 -34.06
CA GLU A 504 -65.97 1.55 -34.90
C GLU A 504 -65.15 2.55 -34.09
N ARG A 505 -65.66 2.97 -32.91
CA ARG A 505 -64.97 3.92 -32.03
C ARG A 505 -63.64 3.35 -31.52
N LEU A 506 -63.57 2.05 -31.25
CA LEU A 506 -62.34 1.39 -30.84
C LEU A 506 -61.24 1.49 -31.91
N HIS A 507 -61.58 1.33 -33.19
CA HIS A 507 -60.61 1.46 -34.28
C HIS A 507 -60.11 2.90 -34.46
N GLU A 508 -60.97 3.89 -34.26
CA GLU A 508 -60.58 5.31 -34.25
C GLU A 508 -59.60 5.60 -33.11
N LEU A 509 -59.95 5.22 -31.88
CA LEU A 509 -59.14 5.45 -30.69
C LEU A 509 -57.75 4.79 -30.79
N VAL A 510 -57.67 3.61 -31.39
CA VAL A 510 -56.38 2.94 -31.65
C VAL A 510 -55.54 3.71 -32.65
N SER A 511 -56.16 4.32 -33.65
CA SER A 511 -55.47 5.17 -34.63
C SER A 511 -54.99 6.48 -34.00
N GLU A 512 -55.84 7.12 -33.17
CA GLU A 512 -55.47 8.28 -32.35
C GLU A 512 -54.28 7.96 -31.43
N TYR A 513 -54.31 6.80 -30.75
CA TYR A 513 -53.22 6.34 -29.89
C TYR A 513 -51.89 6.15 -30.66
N ASN A 514 -51.92 5.54 -31.84
CA ASN A 514 -50.71 5.33 -32.64
C ASN A 514 -50.07 6.67 -33.09
N ASN A 515 -50.89 7.70 -33.31
CA ASN A 515 -50.41 9.04 -33.67
C ASN A 515 -49.74 9.79 -32.51
N LEU A 516 -49.89 9.33 -31.26
CA LEU A 516 -49.18 9.88 -30.10
C LEU A 516 -47.68 9.46 -30.03
N GLY A 517 -47.17 8.72 -31.02
CA GLY A 517 -45.74 8.38 -31.14
C GLY A 517 -45.21 7.42 -30.08
N ARG A 518 -46.09 6.71 -29.35
CA ARG A 518 -45.70 5.79 -28.28
C ARG A 518 -45.41 4.38 -28.80
N ASN A 519 -44.26 3.84 -28.41
CA ASN A 519 -43.73 2.57 -28.89
C ASN A 519 -44.47 1.39 -28.23
N ILE A 520 -45.10 0.54 -29.05
CA ILE A 520 -45.97 -0.62 -28.67
C ILE A 520 -45.23 -1.72 -27.86
N ASN A 521 -43.90 -1.64 -27.73
CA ASN A 521 -43.08 -2.75 -27.25
C ASN A 521 -43.11 -3.02 -25.74
N VAL A 522 -43.88 -2.27 -24.93
CA VAL A 522 -43.88 -2.44 -23.46
C VAL A 522 -44.89 -3.51 -22.99
N LEU A 523 -46.00 -3.72 -23.70
CA LEU A 523 -47.02 -4.72 -23.31
C LEU A 523 -46.71 -6.16 -23.72
N LYS A 524 -45.69 -6.39 -24.56
CA LYS A 524 -45.32 -7.74 -25.04
C LYS A 524 -44.57 -8.59 -24.02
N ARG A 525 -44.17 -8.06 -22.86
CA ARG A 525 -43.25 -8.76 -21.95
C ARG A 525 -43.69 -8.97 -20.50
N ASN A 526 -44.83 -8.44 -20.03
CA ASN A 526 -45.17 -8.48 -18.60
C ASN A 526 -46.68 -8.65 -18.25
N ILE A 527 -47.45 -9.41 -19.03
CA ILE A 527 -48.75 -9.95 -18.57
C ILE A 527 -48.66 -11.48 -18.51
#